data_AF-A0A660PWW7-F1
#
_entry.id   AF-A0A660PWW7-F1
#
_cell.length_a   1.000
_cell.length_b   1.000
_cell.length_c   1.000
_cell.angle_alpha   90.00
_cell.angle_beta   90.00
_cell.angle_gamma   90.00
#
_symmetry.space_group_name_H-M   'P 1'
#
loop_
_entity.id
_entity.type
_entity.pdbx_description
1 polymer ?
#
loop_
_entity_poly.entity_id
_entity_poly.type
_entity_poly.pdbx_seq_one_letter_code
_entity_poly.pdbx_strand_id
1 'polypeptide(L)'
;MFEEFYPILFLLLVATVMAVAFTVLSVLLGRRTRLGKKFHPYECGMEPVGDTKDPVPVKYFMIAISFILFDIEVIFLLPWAVVARDLGMFGFAAISVFVVIILVGYFYELARGAFKWD
;
A
#
# COMPACT_ATOMS: atom_id res chain seq x y z
N MET A 1 23.21 -10.64 -16.35
CA MET A 1 21.86 -10.71 -15.74
C MET A 1 21.80 -9.92 -14.44
N PHE A 2 22.60 -10.19 -13.40
CA PHE A 2 22.54 -9.41 -12.14
C PHE A 2 23.13 -7.99 -12.23
N GLU A 3 24.06 -7.77 -13.13
CA GLU A 3 24.69 -6.46 -13.39
C GLU A 3 23.67 -5.36 -13.74
N GLU A 4 22.53 -5.72 -14.34
CA GLU A 4 21.45 -4.79 -14.67
C GLU A 4 20.74 -4.22 -13.43
N PHE A 5 20.86 -4.89 -12.27
CA PHE A 5 20.27 -4.43 -11.01
C PHE A 5 21.20 -3.52 -10.20
N TYR A 6 22.50 -3.42 -10.55
CA TYR A 6 23.44 -2.56 -9.83
C TYR A 6 23.04 -1.07 -9.82
N PRO A 7 22.55 -0.48 -10.92
CA PRO A 7 22.07 0.90 -10.89
C PRO A 7 20.88 1.09 -9.94
N ILE A 8 19.97 0.11 -9.87
CA ILE A 8 18.80 0.14 -8.99
C ILE A 8 19.25 0.07 -7.53
N LEU A 9 20.16 -0.86 -7.20
CA LEU A 9 20.72 -1.00 -5.86
C LEU A 9 21.47 0.26 -5.43
N PHE A 10 22.27 0.83 -6.33
CA PHE A 10 22.99 2.07 -6.09
C PHE A 10 22.03 3.23 -5.82
N LEU A 11 20.96 3.36 -6.61
CA LEU A 11 19.94 4.39 -6.40
C LEU A 11 19.25 4.24 -5.04
N LEU A 12 18.90 3.01 -4.66
CA LEU A 12 18.27 2.72 -3.37
C LEU A 12 19.22 3.08 -2.21
N LEU A 13 20.50 2.74 -2.34
CA LEU A 13 21.54 3.10 -1.38
C LEU A 13 21.67 4.62 -1.24
N VAL A 14 21.83 5.35 -2.35
CA VAL A 14 21.97 6.81 -2.34
C VAL A 14 20.73 7.48 -1.74
N ALA A 15 19.53 7.06 -2.15
CA ALA A 15 18.27 7.59 -1.61
C ALA A 15 18.16 7.39 -0.08
N THR A 16 18.52 6.20 0.40
CA THR A 16 18.52 5.87 1.83
C THR A 16 19.55 6.69 2.59
N VAL A 17 20.78 6.79 2.07
CA VAL A 17 21.86 7.58 2.67
C VAL A 17 21.46 9.06 2.74
N MET A 18 20.85 9.61 1.69
CA MET A 18 20.37 10.99 1.70
C MET A 18 19.24 11.21 2.71
N ALA A 19 18.25 10.31 2.76
CA ALA A 19 17.15 10.40 3.73
C ALA A 19 17.66 10.38 5.17
N VAL A 20 18.59 9.47 5.48
CA VAL A 20 19.24 9.38 6.80
C VAL A 20 20.09 10.61 7.07
N ALA A 21 20.93 11.04 6.12
CA ALA A 21 21.81 12.19 6.28
C ALA A 21 21.02 13.48 6.55
N PHE A 22 19.95 13.74 5.81
CA PHE A 22 19.10 14.90 6.04
C PHE A 22 18.34 14.82 7.36
N THR A 23 17.86 13.64 7.75
CA THR A 23 17.23 13.44 9.06
C THR A 23 18.24 13.73 10.19
N VAL A 24 19.45 13.17 10.12
CA VAL A 24 20.52 13.39 11.10
C VAL A 24 20.92 14.86 11.14
N LEU A 25 21.11 15.49 9.98
CA LEU A 25 21.49 16.89 9.90
C LEU A 25 20.40 17.80 10.48
N SER A 26 19.12 17.51 10.23
CA SER A 26 17.98 18.21 10.84
C SER A 26 17.98 18.07 12.36
N VAL A 27 18.32 16.89 12.88
CA VAL A 27 18.46 16.66 14.32
C VAL A 27 19.63 17.41 14.94
N LEU A 28 20.78 17.47 14.25
CA LEU A 28 22.01 18.10 14.75
C LEU A 28 21.98 19.63 14.65
N LEU A 29 21.49 20.17 13.54
CA LEU A 29 21.40 21.62 13.32
C LEU A 29 20.13 22.24 13.90
N GLY A 30 19.07 21.45 14.08
CA GLY A 30 17.79 21.93 14.58
C GLY A 30 17.84 22.34 16.05
N ARG A 31 17.37 23.55 16.37
CA ARG A 31 17.21 24.02 17.76
C ARG A 31 16.09 23.24 18.45
N ARG A 32 16.42 22.11 19.07
CA ARG A 32 15.46 21.33 19.85
C ARG A 32 15.16 22.02 21.18
N THR A 33 13.97 22.62 21.29
CA THR A 33 13.46 23.07 22.60
C THR A 33 12.67 21.93 23.23
N ARG A 34 13.18 21.35 24.31
CA ARG A 34 12.46 20.35 25.09
C ARG A 34 11.59 21.02 26.16
N LEU A 35 10.69 21.91 25.75
CA LEU A 35 9.69 22.46 26.67
C LEU A 35 8.52 21.48 26.75
N GLY A 36 8.06 21.16 27.96
CA GLY A 36 7.04 20.13 28.22
C GLY A 36 5.81 20.24 27.32
N LYS A 37 5.27 21.45 27.12
CA LYS A 37 4.11 21.69 26.24
C LYS A 37 4.31 21.27 24.78
N LYS A 38 5.54 21.23 24.26
CA LYS A 38 5.83 20.78 22.88
C LYS A 38 5.77 19.26 22.71
N PHE A 39 5.75 18.50 23.81
CA PHE A 39 5.64 17.04 23.80
C PHE A 39 4.24 16.52 24.16
N HIS A 40 3.29 17.42 24.46
CA HIS A 40 1.91 17.01 24.65
C HIS A 40 1.24 16.72 23.28
N PRO A 41 0.37 15.69 23.19
CA PRO A 41 -0.49 15.49 22.03
C PRO A 41 -1.29 16.75 21.70
N TYR A 42 -1.55 16.95 20.42
CA TYR A 42 -2.34 18.08 19.95
C TYR A 42 -3.84 17.80 20.17
N GLU A 43 -4.46 18.50 21.10
CA GLU A 43 -5.90 18.40 21.41
C GLU A 43 -6.55 19.80 21.50
N CYS A 44 -6.22 20.69 20.55
CA CYS A 44 -6.70 22.07 20.51
C CYS A 44 -6.50 22.90 21.81
N GLY A 45 -5.52 22.53 22.65
CA GLY A 45 -5.21 23.19 23.92
C GLY A 45 -5.87 22.58 25.15
N MET A 46 -6.68 21.53 24.98
CA MET A 46 -7.27 20.74 26.06
C MET A 46 -6.35 19.57 26.44
N GLU A 47 -6.57 19.00 27.62
CA GLU A 47 -5.95 17.71 27.95
C GLU A 47 -6.68 16.60 27.20
N PRO A 48 -5.95 15.65 26.59
CA PRO A 48 -6.58 14.53 25.89
C PRO A 48 -7.45 13.74 26.86
N VAL A 49 -8.72 13.56 26.48
CA VAL A 49 -9.72 12.83 27.27
C VAL A 49 -9.99 11.49 26.60
N GLY A 50 -9.85 10.39 27.33
CA GLY A 50 -10.11 9.04 26.84
C GLY A 50 -8.89 8.13 26.82
N ASP A 51 -9.11 6.82 26.66
CA ASP A 51 -8.06 5.83 26.42
C ASP A 51 -7.85 5.69 24.91
N THR A 52 -6.60 5.51 24.46
CA THR A 52 -6.26 5.44 23.02
C THR A 52 -6.61 4.08 22.38
N LYS A 53 -7.37 3.23 23.09
CA LYS A 53 -7.65 1.84 22.71
C LYS A 53 -9.01 1.64 22.08
N ASP A 54 -9.43 2.60 21.27
CA ASP A 54 -10.66 2.43 20.50
C ASP A 54 -10.46 1.36 19.41
N PRO A 55 -11.42 0.45 19.23
CA PRO A 55 -11.35 -0.55 18.18
C PRO A 55 -11.36 0.16 16.82
N VAL A 56 -10.37 -0.17 15.99
CA VAL A 56 -10.31 0.33 14.61
C VAL A 56 -11.50 -0.25 13.82
N PRO A 57 -12.27 0.58 13.11
CA PRO A 57 -13.41 0.13 12.31
C PRO A 57 -13.05 -0.99 11.31
N VAL A 58 -13.90 -2.02 11.22
CA VAL A 58 -13.70 -3.19 10.34
C VAL A 58 -13.65 -2.82 8.84
N LYS A 59 -14.17 -1.65 8.46
CA LYS A 59 -14.11 -1.14 7.08
C LYS A 59 -12.70 -1.10 6.49
N TYR A 60 -11.67 -0.78 7.28
CA TYR A 60 -10.29 -0.80 6.80
C TYR A 60 -9.81 -2.22 6.47
N PHE A 61 -10.27 -3.22 7.24
CA PHE A 61 -9.94 -4.62 7.02
C PHE A 61 -10.61 -5.18 5.76
N MET A 62 -11.88 -4.83 5.51
CA MET A 62 -12.58 -5.27 4.30
C MET A 62 -11.85 -4.83 3.02
N ILE A 63 -11.31 -3.61 3.01
CA ILE A 63 -10.55 -3.08 1.88
C ILE A 63 -9.19 -3.75 1.77
N ALA A 64 -8.50 -3.98 2.88
CA ALA A 64 -7.20 -4.63 2.88
C ALA A 64 -7.30 -6.07 2.30
N ILE A 65 -8.33 -6.84 2.67
CA ILE A 65 -8.54 -8.17 2.10
C ILE A 65 -8.84 -8.09 0.61
N SER A 66 -9.76 -7.21 0.20
CA SER A 66 -10.11 -7.05 -1.22
C SER A 66 -8.88 -6.64 -2.06
N PHE A 67 -8.04 -5.75 -1.52
CA PHE A 67 -6.78 -5.36 -2.15
C PHE A 67 -5.80 -6.54 -2.29
N ILE A 68 -5.62 -7.36 -1.26
CA ILE A 68 -4.75 -8.54 -1.32
C ILE A 68 -5.25 -9.54 -2.38
N LEU A 69 -6.56 -9.77 -2.45
CA LEU A 69 -7.16 -10.65 -3.47
C LEU A 69 -6.89 -10.11 -4.87
N PHE A 70 -7.14 -8.82 -5.11
CA PHE A 70 -6.88 -8.20 -6.40
C PHE A 70 -5.39 -8.19 -6.79
N ASP A 71 -4.49 -8.01 -5.83
CA ASP A 71 -3.05 -8.06 -6.08
C ASP A 71 -2.60 -9.48 -6.52
N ILE A 72 -3.13 -10.52 -5.87
CA ILE A 72 -2.90 -11.91 -6.26
C ILE A 72 -3.40 -12.18 -7.69
N GLU A 73 -4.56 -11.62 -8.06
CA GLU A 73 -5.11 -11.76 -9.42
C GLU A 73 -4.20 -11.12 -10.47
N VAL A 74 -3.66 -9.93 -10.18
CA VAL A 74 -2.71 -9.24 -11.08
C VAL A 74 -1.43 -10.07 -11.27
N ILE A 75 -0.94 -10.74 -10.22
CA ILE A 75 0.21 -11.66 -10.32
C ILE A 75 -0.06 -12.78 -11.35
N PHE A 76 -1.30 -13.23 -11.52
CA PHE A 76 -1.65 -14.22 -12.55
C PHE A 76 -1.82 -13.60 -13.95
N LEU A 77 -2.29 -12.36 -14.04
CA LEU A 77 -2.44 -11.65 -15.31
C LEU A 77 -1.10 -11.26 -15.95
N LEU A 78 -0.07 -10.96 -15.14
CA LEU A 78 1.22 -10.49 -15.62
C LEU A 78 1.97 -11.51 -16.52
N PRO A 79 2.18 -12.78 -16.12
CA PRO A 79 2.80 -13.77 -16.98
C PRO A 79 2.01 -13.98 -18.28
N TRP A 80 0.67 -14.06 -18.19
CA TRP A 80 -0.18 -14.17 -19.36
C TRP A 80 0.04 -13.00 -20.32
N ALA A 81 0.11 -11.76 -19.82
CA ALA A 81 0.30 -10.58 -20.64
C ALA A 81 1.64 -10.60 -21.40
N VAL A 82 2.69 -11.15 -20.79
CA VAL A 82 4.03 -11.27 -21.41
C VAL A 82 4.01 -12.26 -22.59
N VAL A 83 3.31 -13.39 -22.45
CA VAL A 83 3.26 -14.45 -23.49
C VAL A 83 1.96 -14.44 -24.31
N ALA A 84 1.14 -13.39 -24.20
CA ALA A 84 -0.22 -13.36 -24.77
C ALA A 84 -0.24 -13.62 -26.28
N ARG A 85 0.81 -13.19 -27.00
CA ARG A 85 0.95 -13.40 -28.45
C ARG A 85 1.16 -14.87 -28.81
N ASP A 86 1.89 -15.61 -27.98
CA ASP A 86 2.23 -17.01 -28.23
C ASP A 86 1.05 -17.94 -27.93
N LEU A 87 0.21 -17.58 -26.95
CA LEU A 87 -0.97 -18.37 -26.57
C LEU A 87 -2.16 -18.18 -27.51
N GLY A 88 -2.18 -17.10 -28.31
CA GLY A 88 -3.23 -16.80 -29.28
C GLY A 88 -4.65 -16.79 -28.68
N MET A 89 -5.63 -17.23 -29.47
CA MET A 89 -7.04 -17.19 -29.08
C MET A 89 -7.38 -18.06 -27.87
N PHE A 90 -6.65 -19.15 -27.65
CA PHE A 90 -6.88 -20.04 -26.51
C PHE A 90 -6.52 -19.35 -25.19
N GLY A 91 -5.33 -18.73 -25.11
CA GLY A 91 -4.95 -17.97 -23.92
C GLY A 91 -5.85 -16.78 -23.67
N PHE A 92 -6.31 -16.12 -24.73
CA PHE A 92 -7.29 -15.03 -24.61
C PHE A 92 -8.62 -15.51 -24.01
N ALA A 93 -9.16 -16.64 -24.49
CA ALA A 93 -10.39 -17.19 -23.94
C ALA A 93 -10.22 -17.62 -22.47
N ALA A 94 -9.12 -18.29 -22.13
CA ALA A 94 -8.82 -18.71 -20.77
C ALA A 94 -8.73 -17.53 -19.79
N ILE A 95 -8.00 -16.46 -20.16
CA ILE A 95 -7.90 -15.29 -19.29
C ILE A 95 -9.21 -14.53 -19.20
N SER A 96 -10.00 -14.50 -20.28
CA SER A 96 -11.29 -13.81 -20.28
C SER A 96 -12.24 -14.45 -19.30
N VAL A 97 -12.28 -15.79 -19.25
CA VAL A 97 -13.06 -16.53 -18.24
C VAL A 97 -12.56 -16.23 -16.83
N PHE A 98 -11.24 -16.22 -16.62
CA PHE A 98 -10.63 -15.88 -15.33
C PHE A 98 -11.04 -14.48 -14.84
N VAL A 99 -10.92 -13.46 -15.71
CA VAL A 99 -11.31 -12.08 -15.41
C VAL A 99 -12.81 -11.97 -15.12
N VAL A 100 -13.67 -12.68 -15.87
CA VAL A 100 -15.12 -12.68 -15.60
C VAL A 100 -15.44 -13.25 -14.22
N ILE A 101 -14.80 -14.35 -13.81
CA ILE A 101 -15.00 -14.94 -12.48
C ILE A 101 -14.63 -13.94 -11.38
N ILE A 102 -13.51 -13.26 -11.54
CA ILE A 102 -13.05 -12.22 -10.61
C ILE A 102 -14.04 -11.06 -10.55
N LEU A 103 -14.48 -10.55 -11.72
CA LEU A 103 -15.42 -9.45 -11.79
C LEU A 103 -16.74 -9.78 -11.09
N VAL A 104 -17.21 -11.03 -11.19
CA VAL A 104 -18.40 -11.48 -10.44
C VAL A 104 -18.18 -11.37 -8.93
N GLY A 105 -17.02 -11.78 -8.42
CA GLY A 105 -16.64 -11.61 -7.00
C GLY A 105 -16.61 -10.13 -6.59
N TYR A 106 -15.97 -9.29 -7.40
CA TYR A 106 -15.89 -7.85 -7.16
C TYR A 106 -17.27 -7.17 -7.15
N PHE A 107 -18.13 -7.46 -8.12
CA PHE A 107 -19.49 -6.93 -8.15
C PHE A 107 -20.34 -7.43 -6.97
N TYR A 108 -20.10 -8.66 -6.50
CA TYR A 108 -20.74 -9.17 -5.29
C TYR A 108 -20.31 -8.39 -4.05
N GLU A 109 -19.01 -8.13 -3.87
CA GLU A 109 -18.49 -7.30 -2.77
C GLU A 109 -19.09 -5.89 -2.80
N LEU A 110 -19.16 -5.28 -3.99
CA LEU A 110 -19.76 -3.97 -4.19
C LEU A 110 -21.25 -3.96 -3.84
N ALA A 111 -22.01 -4.95 -4.29
CA ALA A 111 -23.44 -5.08 -4.00
C ALA A 111 -23.71 -5.30 -2.49
N ARG A 112 -22.81 -6.00 -1.79
CA ARG A 112 -22.88 -6.19 -0.33
C ARG A 112 -22.43 -4.96 0.46
N GLY A 113 -21.93 -3.92 -0.20
CA GLY A 113 -21.52 -2.68 0.44
C GLY A 113 -20.21 -2.79 1.20
N ALA A 114 -19.28 -3.65 0.76
CA ALA A 114 -17.94 -3.78 1.34
C ALA A 114 -17.18 -2.44 1.40
N PHE A 115 -17.51 -1.50 0.52
CA PHE A 115 -16.89 -0.19 0.41
C PHE A 115 -17.74 0.97 0.96
N LYS A 116 -18.80 0.70 1.72
CA LYS A 116 -19.60 1.76 2.36
C LYS A 116 -18.78 2.49 3.41
N TRP A 117 -18.75 3.83 3.31
CA TRP A 117 -17.88 4.66 4.13
C TRP A 117 -18.61 5.57 5.14
N ASP A 118 -19.93 5.54 5.11
CA ASP A 118 -20.82 6.32 5.98
C ASP A 118 -20.95 5.70 7.38
#